data_AF-A0A954GIQ5-F1
#
_entry.id   AF-A0A954GIQ5-F1
#
_cell.length_a   1.000
_cell.length_b   1.000
_cell.length_c   1.000
_cell.angle_alpha   90.00
_cell.angle_beta   90.00
_cell.angle_gamma   90.00
#
_symmetry.space_group_name_H-M   'P 1'
#
loop_
_entity.id
_entity.type
_entity.pdbx_description
1 polymer ?
#
loop_
_entity_poly.entity_id
_entity_poly.type
_entity_poly.pdbx_seq_one_letter_code
_entity_poly.pdbx_strand_id
1 'polypeptide(L)'
;MLRVAVGLVVLFVVAVTVCLVIDLDPLSVQALTILPFMTSLGLFTAGWSLSRGATRVAVSQKGLTIDQSGRVDNYRWEDIGWCTLAEIPIDFSSGQRRQLLIYGADGRRLAVLGDTFDNFDRMVATVKMHIDTRESSVSRAIQLRQARKGAVLVVGGSLLCLAASLEIGWSTHTGAIPDDKHLCSQLAGYGMSAVLALVSFLFAGLAVWHWRGWEIDLDTVTGRFTIKRSGDGE
;
A
#
# COMPACT_ATOMS: atom_id res chain seq x y z
N MET A 1 11.31 -11.69 -12.43
CA MET A 1 10.22 -11.02 -11.68
C MET A 1 8.89 -11.77 -11.77
N LEU A 2 8.19 -11.79 -12.92
CA LEU A 2 6.92 -12.52 -13.06
C LEU A 2 7.03 -14.00 -12.63
N ARG A 3 8.12 -14.68 -13.01
CA ARG A 3 8.39 -16.08 -12.62
C ARG A 3 8.53 -16.29 -11.10
N VAL A 4 9.08 -15.31 -10.38
CA VAL A 4 9.26 -15.39 -8.92
C VAL A 4 7.93 -15.14 -8.21
N ALA A 5 7.14 -14.18 -8.68
CA ALA A 5 5.79 -13.92 -8.17
C ALA A 5 4.89 -15.16 -8.36
N VAL A 6 4.91 -15.75 -9.55
CA VAL A 6 4.17 -16.98 -9.85
C VAL A 6 4.62 -18.13 -8.93
N GLY A 7 5.94 -18.29 -8.72
CA GLY A 7 6.46 -19.29 -7.79
C GLY A 7 5.97 -19.13 -6.35
N LEU A 8 5.93 -17.90 -5.83
CA LEU A 8 5.43 -17.62 -4.48
C LEU A 8 3.93 -17.85 -4.35
N VAL A 9 3.14 -17.50 -5.37
CA VAL A 9 1.69 -17.78 -5.38
C VAL A 9 1.44 -19.29 -5.39
N VAL A 10 2.17 -20.05 -6.21
CA VAL A 10 2.06 -21.53 -6.23
C VAL A 10 2.45 -22.13 -4.87
N LEU A 11 3.55 -21.66 -4.27
CA LEU A 11 3.98 -22.12 -2.95
C LEU A 11 2.92 -21.83 -1.88
N PHE A 12 2.30 -20.64 -1.91
CA PHE A 12 1.22 -20.27 -0.99
C PHE A 12 0.00 -21.17 -1.16
N VAL A 13 -0.44 -21.42 -2.41
CA VAL A 13 -1.57 -22.33 -2.69
C VAL A 13 -1.27 -23.74 -2.19
N VAL A 14 -0.05 -24.25 -2.41
CA VAL A 14 0.37 -25.57 -1.90
C VAL A 14 0.35 -25.61 -0.36
N ALA A 15 0.89 -24.58 0.30
CA ALA A 15 0.90 -24.50 1.76
C ALA A 15 -0.51 -24.46 2.36
N VAL A 16 -1.41 -23.67 1.76
CA VAL A 16 -2.83 -23.62 2.15
C VAL A 16 -3.49 -24.98 1.92
N THR A 17 -3.25 -25.62 0.78
CA THR A 17 -3.81 -26.94 0.47
C THR A 17 -3.34 -28.01 1.47
N VAL A 18 -2.05 -28.01 1.83
CA VAL A 18 -1.50 -28.92 2.86
C VAL A 18 -2.12 -28.66 4.23
N CYS A 19 -2.32 -27.38 4.61
CA CYS A 19 -2.98 -27.05 5.88
C CYS A 19 -4.44 -27.51 5.95
N LEU A 20 -5.14 -27.59 4.80
CA LEU A 20 -6.52 -28.07 4.76
C LEU A 20 -6.63 -29.60 4.87
N VAL A 21 -5.55 -30.34 4.60
CA VAL A 21 -5.53 -31.81 4.65
C VAL A 21 -5.09 -32.34 6.01
N ILE A 22 -4.41 -31.52 6.82
CA ILE A 22 -3.90 -31.90 8.14
C ILE A 22 -4.86 -31.32 9.20
N ASP A 23 -5.41 -32.17 10.07
CA ASP A 23 -6.22 -31.75 11.23
C ASP A 23 -5.35 -30.97 12.23
N LEU A 24 -5.17 -29.68 11.96
CA LEU A 24 -4.43 -28.75 12.79
C LEU A 24 -5.40 -27.97 13.67
N ASP A 25 -4.97 -27.69 14.89
CA ASP A 25 -5.68 -26.77 15.78
C ASP A 25 -5.84 -25.40 15.09
N PRO A 26 -6.98 -24.68 15.23
CA PRO A 26 -7.23 -23.45 14.48
C PRO A 26 -6.14 -22.37 14.67
N LEU A 27 -5.50 -22.34 15.84
CA LEU A 27 -4.37 -21.44 16.11
C LEU A 27 -3.15 -21.81 15.26
N SER A 28 -2.86 -23.10 15.12
CA SER A 28 -1.77 -23.61 14.27
C SER A 28 -2.05 -23.34 12.80
N VAL A 29 -3.29 -23.47 12.34
CA VAL A 29 -3.69 -23.13 10.96
C VAL A 29 -3.42 -21.66 10.66
N GLN A 30 -3.80 -20.74 11.57
CA GLN A 30 -3.53 -19.31 11.39
C GLN A 30 -2.03 -19.01 11.39
N ALA A 31 -1.25 -19.58 12.32
CA ALA A 31 0.19 -19.35 12.38
C ALA A 31 0.91 -19.87 11.12
N LEU A 32 0.53 -21.06 10.63
CA LEU A 32 1.14 -21.70 9.46
C LEU A 32 0.73 -21.07 8.12
N THR A 33 -0.38 -20.33 8.07
CA THR A 33 -0.81 -19.67 6.84
C THR A 33 -0.41 -18.20 6.80
N ILE A 34 -0.59 -17.46 7.91
CA ILE A 34 -0.38 -16.00 7.94
C ILE A 34 1.11 -15.67 7.98
N LEU A 35 1.91 -16.33 8.82
CA LEU A 35 3.32 -15.98 8.95
C LEU A 35 4.08 -16.19 7.64
N PRO A 36 4.01 -17.36 6.97
CA PRO A 36 4.73 -17.55 5.71
C PRO A 36 4.22 -16.63 4.60
N PHE A 37 2.92 -16.31 4.59
CA PHE A 37 2.37 -15.35 3.64
C PHE A 37 2.94 -13.95 3.86
N MET A 38 2.93 -13.45 5.10
CA MET A 38 3.48 -12.14 5.45
C MET A 38 4.99 -12.08 5.16
N THR A 39 5.75 -13.12 5.50
CA THR A 39 7.18 -13.21 5.19
C THR A 39 7.43 -13.25 3.68
N SER A 40 6.65 -14.03 2.93
CA SER A 40 6.76 -14.11 1.47
C SER A 40 6.45 -12.78 0.80
N LEU A 41 5.40 -12.10 1.25
CA LEU A 41 5.02 -10.77 0.77
C LEU A 41 6.11 -9.75 1.10
N GLY A 42 6.65 -9.79 2.32
CA GLY A 42 7.77 -8.94 2.76
C GLY A 42 9.03 -9.14 1.91
N LEU A 43 9.46 -10.38 1.71
CA LEU A 43 10.62 -10.70 0.86
C LEU A 43 10.39 -10.31 -0.60
N PHE A 44 9.19 -10.54 -1.12
CA PHE A 44 8.84 -10.17 -2.49
C PHE A 44 8.88 -8.65 -2.67
N THR A 45 8.26 -7.90 -1.77
CA THR A 45 8.24 -6.42 -1.83
C THR A 45 9.63 -5.84 -1.63
N ALA A 46 10.45 -6.39 -0.73
CA ALA A 46 11.84 -5.99 -0.53
C ALA A 46 12.70 -6.26 -1.77
N GLY A 47 12.63 -7.47 -2.33
CA GLY A 47 13.36 -7.82 -3.55
C GLY A 47 12.92 -7.00 -4.76
N TRP A 48 11.62 -6.73 -4.87
CA TRP A 48 11.07 -5.84 -5.89
C TRP A 48 11.58 -4.41 -5.75
N SER A 49 11.58 -3.89 -4.53
CA SER A 49 12.09 -2.55 -4.22
C SER A 49 13.57 -2.43 -4.55
N LEU A 50 14.40 -3.38 -4.10
CA LEU A 50 15.85 -3.42 -4.38
C LEU A 50 16.15 -3.49 -5.88
N SER A 51 15.39 -4.29 -6.62
CA SER A 51 15.60 -4.44 -8.08
C SER A 51 15.26 -3.19 -8.90
N ARG A 52 14.51 -2.25 -8.31
CA ARG A 52 14.07 -1.01 -8.97
C ARG A 52 14.66 0.23 -8.29
N GLY A 53 15.59 0.03 -7.36
CA GLY A 53 16.28 1.12 -6.70
C GLY A 53 17.12 1.91 -7.70
N ALA A 54 17.04 3.23 -7.62
CA ALA A 54 17.99 4.09 -8.32
C ALA A 54 19.40 3.84 -7.77
N THR A 55 20.37 3.65 -8.65
CA THR A 55 21.79 3.49 -8.30
C THR A 55 22.51 4.82 -8.32
N ARG A 56 22.15 5.72 -9.24
CA ARG A 56 22.71 7.07 -9.32
C ARG A 56 21.63 8.07 -9.66
N VAL A 57 21.72 9.24 -9.05
CA VAL A 57 20.85 10.38 -9.36
C VAL A 57 21.74 11.59 -9.58
N ALA A 58 21.59 12.23 -10.73
CA ALA A 58 22.22 13.50 -11.02
C ALA A 58 21.13 14.56 -11.22
N VAL A 59 21.19 15.60 -10.39
CA VAL A 59 20.34 16.78 -10.53
C VAL A 59 21.08 17.80 -11.38
N SER A 60 20.47 18.23 -12.48
CA SER A 60 21.02 19.25 -13.38
C SER A 60 20.04 20.41 -13.54
N GLN A 61 20.50 21.53 -14.11
CA GLN A 61 19.62 22.65 -14.45
C GLN A 61 18.52 22.27 -15.45
N LYS A 62 18.75 21.24 -16.28
CA LYS A 62 17.78 20.81 -17.32
C LYS A 62 16.75 19.82 -16.78
N GLY A 63 17.06 19.12 -15.69
CA GLY A 63 16.22 18.06 -15.15
C GLY A 63 16.98 17.06 -14.28
N LEU A 64 16.38 15.89 -14.11
CA LEU A 64 16.85 14.80 -13.28
C LEU A 64 17.27 13.61 -14.15
N THR A 65 18.51 13.18 -14.03
CA THR A 65 18.99 11.93 -14.64
C THR A 65 19.05 10.85 -13.58
N ILE A 66 18.40 9.72 -13.84
CA ILE A 66 18.33 8.60 -12.91
C ILE A 66 18.85 7.36 -13.61
N ASP A 67 19.88 6.75 -13.01
CA ASP A 67 20.38 5.44 -13.39
C ASP A 67 19.67 4.39 -12.53
N GLN A 68 18.98 3.46 -13.17
CA GLN A 68 18.28 2.34 -12.55
C GLN A 68 18.69 1.05 -13.24
N SER A 69 19.49 0.23 -12.57
CA SER A 69 19.83 -1.13 -13.03
C SER A 69 20.30 -1.21 -14.48
N GLY A 70 21.12 -0.25 -14.92
CA GLY A 70 21.67 -0.19 -16.28
C GLY A 70 20.81 0.55 -17.30
N ARG A 71 19.68 1.13 -16.87
CA ARG A 71 18.87 2.05 -17.66
C ARG A 71 19.08 3.48 -17.15
N VAL A 72 19.44 4.38 -18.05
CA VAL A 72 19.56 5.82 -17.76
C VAL A 72 18.32 6.53 -18.29
N ASP A 73 17.48 7.02 -17.39
CA ASP A 73 16.32 7.83 -17.73
C ASP A 73 16.62 9.31 -17.47
N ASN A 74 16.30 10.15 -18.45
CA ASN A 74 16.45 11.61 -18.35
C ASN A 74 15.06 12.24 -18.28
N TYR A 75 14.72 12.81 -17.12
CA TYR A 75 13.46 13.50 -16.90
C TYR A 75 13.72 15.00 -16.92
N ARG A 76 13.14 15.71 -17.88
CA ARG A 76 13.22 17.17 -17.87
C ARG A 76 12.33 17.70 -16.75
N TRP A 77 12.59 18.92 -16.30
CA TRP A 77 11.71 19.52 -15.30
C TRP A 77 10.26 19.55 -15.80
N GLU A 78 10.00 19.77 -17.10
CA GLU A 78 8.66 19.71 -17.76
C GLU A 78 7.92 18.38 -17.59
N ASP A 79 8.67 17.29 -17.47
CA ASP A 79 8.08 15.98 -17.28
C ASP A 79 7.70 15.72 -15.83
N ILE A 80 8.29 16.45 -14.87
CA ILE A 80 8.07 16.29 -13.43
C ILE A 80 6.90 17.19 -13.00
N GLY A 81 5.82 16.56 -12.54
CA GLY A 81 4.61 17.27 -12.12
C GLY A 81 4.48 17.43 -10.60
N TRP A 82 5.15 16.58 -9.82
CA TRP A 82 5.01 16.54 -8.37
C TRP A 82 6.19 15.83 -7.70
N CYS A 83 6.58 16.25 -6.50
CA CYS A 83 7.37 15.43 -5.57
C CYS A 83 6.76 15.38 -4.15
N THR A 84 6.85 14.24 -3.47
CA THR A 84 6.49 14.12 -2.04
C THR A 84 7.57 13.35 -1.31
N LEU A 85 7.79 13.74 -0.05
CA LEU A 85 8.66 13.02 0.86
C LEU A 85 7.78 12.06 1.67
N ALA A 86 7.95 10.77 1.43
CA ALA A 86 7.27 9.72 2.18
C ALA A 86 8.22 9.20 3.26
N GLU A 87 7.73 9.18 4.50
CA GLU A 87 8.38 8.45 5.58
C GLU A 87 7.86 7.02 5.55
N ILE A 88 8.75 6.07 5.30
CA ILE A 88 8.38 4.65 5.36
C ILE A 88 8.70 4.17 6.76
N PRO A 89 7.68 3.80 7.57
CA PRO A 89 7.93 3.07 8.79
C PRO A 89 8.51 1.71 8.41
N ILE A 90 9.80 1.53 8.69
CA ILE A 90 10.43 0.21 8.60
C ILE A 90 10.40 -0.35 10.00
N ASP A 91 9.69 -1.46 10.13
CA ASP A 91 9.45 -2.11 11.40
C ASP A 91 10.72 -2.71 12.04
N PHE A 92 10.71 -2.69 13.38
CA PHE A 92 11.51 -3.37 14.41
C PHE A 92 12.92 -2.93 14.82
N SER A 93 13.78 -2.29 14.02
CA SER A 93 15.12 -1.94 14.57
C SER A 93 15.99 -0.91 13.84
N SER A 94 15.55 -0.36 12.70
CA SER A 94 16.35 0.62 11.94
C SER A 94 15.49 1.83 11.62
N GLY A 95 15.99 3.03 11.93
CA GLY A 95 15.23 4.29 11.92
C GLY A 95 14.41 4.58 10.66
N GLN A 96 13.49 5.53 10.79
CA GLN A 96 12.62 6.00 9.70
C GLN A 96 13.44 6.28 8.44
N ARG A 97 13.16 5.56 7.36
CA ARG A 97 13.76 5.86 6.05
C ARG A 97 12.90 6.87 5.33
N ARG A 98 13.53 7.96 4.89
CA ARG A 98 12.88 8.99 4.07
C ARG A 98 13.04 8.62 2.60
N GLN A 99 11.96 8.73 1.84
CA GLN A 99 11.97 8.51 0.39
C GLN A 99 11.35 9.69 -0.35
N LEU A 100 12.03 10.20 -1.37
CA LEU A 100 11.49 11.18 -2.30
C LEU A 100 10.80 10.44 -3.44
N LEU A 101 9.47 10.54 -3.49
CA LEU A 101 8.64 10.01 -4.56
C LEU A 101 8.45 11.11 -5.61
N ILE A 102 8.89 10.85 -6.84
CA ILE A 102 8.81 11.78 -7.96
C ILE A 102 7.77 11.28 -8.94
N TYR A 103 6.81 12.14 -9.28
CA TYR A 103 5.73 11.85 -10.20
C TYR A 103 5.79 12.75 -11.42
N GLY A 104 5.44 12.17 -12.56
CA GLY A 104 5.40 12.89 -13.83
C GLY A 104 4.16 13.77 -13.93
N ALA A 105 4.14 14.64 -14.94
CA ALA A 105 2.99 15.48 -15.27
C ALA A 105 1.71 14.66 -15.56
N ASP A 106 1.87 13.40 -15.98
CA ASP A 106 0.79 12.45 -16.19
C ASP A 106 0.26 11.79 -14.90
N GLY A 107 0.95 12.02 -13.78
CA GLY A 107 0.70 11.42 -12.47
C GLY A 107 1.23 9.99 -12.32
N ARG A 108 2.05 9.49 -13.25
CA ARG A 108 2.78 8.22 -13.07
C ARG A 108 4.00 8.45 -12.19
N ARG A 109 4.35 7.44 -11.39
CA ARG A 109 5.57 7.48 -10.57
C ARG A 109 6.78 7.29 -11.47
N LEU A 110 7.64 8.30 -11.57
CA LEU A 110 8.87 8.27 -12.36
C LEU A 110 9.99 7.61 -11.57
N ALA A 111 10.12 7.98 -10.30
CA ALA A 111 11.22 7.49 -9.47
C ALA A 111 10.91 7.49 -7.97
N VAL A 112 11.69 6.68 -7.26
CA VAL A 112 11.71 6.58 -5.80
C VAL A 112 13.17 6.71 -5.39
N LEU A 113 13.51 7.78 -4.68
CA LEU A 113 14.88 8.04 -4.23
C LEU A 113 14.93 7.89 -2.71
N GLY A 114 15.79 7.00 -2.20
CA GLY A 114 15.98 6.82 -0.76
C GLY A 114 16.94 7.84 -0.16
N ASP A 115 16.89 7.98 1.16
CA ASP A 115 17.84 8.77 1.97
C ASP A 115 19.29 8.25 1.96
N THR A 116 19.55 7.12 1.30
CA THR A 116 20.89 6.53 1.13
C THR A 116 21.79 7.33 0.19
N PHE A 117 21.26 8.32 -0.54
CA PHE A 117 22.06 9.17 -1.42
C PHE A 117 22.78 10.27 -0.64
N ASP A 118 24.04 10.52 -1.01
CA ASP A 118 24.79 11.66 -0.48
C ASP A 118 24.05 12.97 -0.77
N ASN A 119 23.97 13.85 0.22
CA ASN A 119 23.25 15.12 0.13
C ASN A 119 21.76 14.98 -0.23
N PHE A 120 21.10 13.90 0.19
CA PHE A 120 19.67 13.68 -0.04
C PHE A 120 18.80 14.91 0.29
N ASP A 121 19.02 15.55 1.44
CA ASP A 121 18.25 16.73 1.84
C ASP A 121 18.43 17.92 0.86
N ARG A 122 19.64 18.12 0.33
CA ARG A 122 19.91 19.16 -0.68
C ARG A 122 19.24 18.82 -2.01
N MET A 123 19.23 17.54 -2.39
CA MET A 123 18.53 17.07 -3.58
C MET A 123 17.02 17.30 -3.45
N VAL A 124 16.42 16.94 -2.31
CA VAL A 124 15.00 17.19 -2.01
C VAL A 124 14.68 18.68 -2.09
N ALA A 125 15.48 19.54 -1.45
CA ALA A 125 15.29 20.99 -1.49
C ALA A 125 15.37 21.55 -2.91
N THR A 126 16.31 21.05 -3.72
CA THR A 126 16.49 21.49 -5.12
C THR A 126 15.31 21.07 -5.98
N VAL A 127 14.83 19.84 -5.82
CA VAL A 127 13.67 19.32 -6.57
C VAL A 127 12.39 20.06 -6.16
N LYS A 128 12.16 20.29 -4.87
CA LYS A 128 11.02 21.08 -4.37
C LYS A 128 11.03 22.50 -4.95
N MET A 129 12.14 23.21 -4.85
CA MET A 129 12.29 24.56 -5.40
C MET A 129 11.94 24.64 -6.91
N HIS A 130 12.32 23.66 -7.73
CA HIS A 130 11.96 23.63 -9.15
C HIS A 130 10.49 23.29 -9.42
N ILE A 131 9.83 22.62 -8.49
CA ILE A 131 8.41 22.27 -8.59
C ILE A 131 7.55 23.42 -8.06
N ASP A 132 7.96 24.08 -6.98
CA ASP A 132 7.24 25.21 -6.37
C ASP A 132 7.24 26.45 -7.27
N THR A 133 8.26 26.59 -8.13
CA THR A 133 8.30 27.63 -9.17
C THR A 133 7.30 27.39 -10.31
N ARG A 134 6.61 26.23 -10.32
CA ARG A 134 5.59 25.90 -11.32
C ARG A 134 4.18 25.97 -10.74
N GLU A 135 3.27 26.29 -11.64
CA GLU A 135 1.86 26.50 -11.32
C GLU A 135 1.24 25.29 -10.60
N SER A 136 0.63 25.55 -9.43
CA SER A 136 0.10 24.56 -8.49
C SER A 136 -1.05 23.69 -9.02
N SER A 137 -1.60 24.04 -10.19
CA SER A 137 -2.75 23.37 -10.80
C SER A 137 -2.46 21.92 -11.21
N VAL A 138 -1.25 21.64 -11.73
CA VAL A 138 -0.83 20.29 -12.14
C VAL A 138 -0.65 19.38 -10.93
N SER A 139 0.00 19.87 -9.88
CA SER A 139 0.20 19.14 -8.63
C SER A 139 -1.14 18.70 -8.04
N ARG A 140 -2.11 19.60 -7.92
CA ARG A 140 -3.44 19.29 -7.37
C ARG A 140 -4.18 18.21 -8.18
N ALA A 141 -4.10 18.27 -9.52
CA ALA A 141 -4.73 17.28 -10.38
C ALA A 141 -4.11 15.88 -10.18
N ILE A 142 -2.79 15.80 -10.03
CA ILE A 142 -2.08 14.54 -9.77
C ILE A 142 -2.45 13.98 -8.38
N GLN A 143 -2.48 14.85 -7.37
CA GLN A 143 -2.93 14.57 -5.99
C GLN A 143 -4.27 13.82 -6.00
N LEU A 144 -5.28 14.44 -6.62
CA LEU A 144 -6.64 13.89 -6.68
C LEU A 144 -6.68 12.59 -7.48
N ARG A 145 -5.89 12.47 -8.55
CA ARG A 145 -5.83 11.25 -9.35
C ARG A 145 -5.25 10.07 -8.56
N GLN A 146 -4.23 10.31 -7.74
CA GLN A 146 -3.67 9.28 -6.85
C GLN A 146 -4.64 8.92 -5.74
N ALA A 147 -5.28 9.92 -5.12
CA ALA A 147 -6.27 9.71 -4.08
C ALA A 147 -7.44 8.82 -4.56
N ARG A 148 -7.90 9.05 -5.80
CA ARG A 148 -8.93 8.22 -6.45
C ARG A 148 -8.46 6.80 -6.70
N LYS A 149 -7.24 6.58 -7.18
CA LYS A 149 -6.72 5.22 -7.40
C LYS A 149 -6.66 4.41 -6.11
N GLY A 150 -6.20 5.03 -5.01
CA GLY A 150 -6.23 4.43 -3.68
C GLY A 150 -7.65 4.09 -3.25
N ALA A 151 -8.59 5.02 -3.40
CA ALA A 151 -9.99 4.80 -3.06
C ALA A 151 -10.63 3.66 -3.88
N VAL A 152 -10.36 3.54 -5.19
CA VAL A 152 -10.86 2.40 -5.99
C VAL A 152 -10.38 1.06 -5.44
N LEU A 153 -9.09 0.95 -5.06
CA LEU A 153 -8.56 -0.28 -4.47
C LEU A 153 -9.23 -0.62 -3.14
N VAL A 154 -9.44 0.39 -2.28
CA VAL A 154 -10.11 0.18 -0.99
C VAL A 154 -11.57 -0.22 -1.18
N VAL A 155 -12.32 0.43 -2.08
CA VAL A 155 -13.71 0.02 -2.42
C VAL A 155 -13.74 -1.41 -2.97
N GLY A 156 -12.83 -1.76 -3.87
CA GLY A 156 -12.74 -3.12 -4.41
C GLY A 156 -12.47 -4.16 -3.32
N GLY A 157 -11.54 -3.86 -2.40
CA GLY A 157 -11.26 -4.69 -1.23
C GLY A 157 -12.48 -4.85 -0.31
N SER A 158 -13.19 -3.76 -0.01
CA SER A 158 -14.43 -3.78 0.76
C SER A 158 -15.47 -4.71 0.15
N LEU A 159 -15.71 -4.61 -1.16
CA LEU A 159 -16.70 -5.44 -1.85
C LEU A 159 -16.33 -6.92 -1.78
N LEU A 160 -15.05 -7.26 -1.90
CA LEU A 160 -14.57 -8.64 -1.71
C LEU A 160 -14.79 -9.14 -0.28
N CYS A 161 -14.47 -8.34 0.73
CA CYS A 161 -14.73 -8.69 2.14
C CYS A 161 -16.23 -8.87 2.41
N LEU A 162 -17.09 -8.06 1.78
CA LEU A 162 -18.54 -8.17 1.91
C LEU A 162 -19.07 -9.44 1.24
N ALA A 163 -18.56 -9.79 0.06
CA ALA A 163 -18.90 -11.05 -0.59
C ALA A 163 -18.49 -12.27 0.25
N ALA A 164 -17.28 -12.25 0.83
CA ALA A 164 -16.82 -13.30 1.73
C ALA A 164 -17.70 -13.40 2.99
N SER A 165 -18.11 -12.26 3.56
CA SER A 165 -19.03 -12.21 4.69
C SER A 165 -20.38 -12.88 4.35
N LEU A 166 -20.96 -12.58 3.20
CA LEU A 166 -22.22 -13.17 2.75
C LEU A 166 -22.11 -14.68 2.55
N GLU A 167 -21.01 -15.16 1.96
CA GLU A 167 -20.78 -16.59 1.75
C GLU A 167 -20.63 -17.35 3.09
N ILE A 168 -19.90 -16.78 4.05
CA ILE A 168 -19.78 -17.35 5.40
C ILE A 168 -21.15 -17.38 6.10
N GLY A 169 -21.92 -16.30 6.00
CA GLY A 169 -23.27 -16.25 6.56
C GLY A 169 -24.20 -17.28 5.92
N TRP A 170 -24.14 -17.42 4.60
CA TRP A 170 -24.98 -18.36 3.84
C TRP A 170 -24.64 -19.83 4.11
N SER A 171 -23.35 -20.17 4.11
CA SER A 171 -22.89 -21.52 4.47
C SER A 171 -23.25 -21.91 5.90
N THR A 172 -23.20 -20.94 6.83
CA THR A 172 -23.68 -21.12 8.21
C THR A 172 -25.19 -21.34 8.26
N HIS A 173 -25.96 -20.62 7.44
CA HIS A 173 -27.41 -20.72 7.39
C HIS A 173 -27.91 -22.05 6.81
N THR A 174 -27.25 -22.55 5.77
CA THR A 174 -27.64 -23.80 5.08
C THR A 174 -27.31 -25.07 5.86
N GLY A 175 -26.65 -24.96 7.02
CA GLY A 175 -26.45 -26.09 7.93
C GLY A 175 -25.46 -27.14 7.42
N ALA A 176 -24.53 -26.78 6.52
CA ALA A 176 -23.52 -27.69 5.96
C ALA A 176 -22.45 -28.15 6.96
N ILE A 177 -22.64 -27.91 8.27
CA ILE A 177 -21.69 -28.21 9.34
C ILE A 177 -22.17 -29.45 10.09
N PRO A 178 -21.35 -30.51 10.25
CA PRO A 178 -21.71 -31.74 10.97
C PRO A 178 -22.25 -31.49 12.39
N ASP A 179 -23.21 -32.31 12.81
CA ASP A 179 -24.16 -32.11 13.92
C ASP A 179 -23.54 -31.93 15.32
N ASP A 180 -22.31 -32.37 15.52
CA ASP A 180 -21.74 -32.64 16.85
C ASP A 180 -21.25 -31.39 17.61
N LYS A 181 -21.22 -30.20 16.98
CA LYS A 181 -20.85 -28.91 17.62
C LYS A 181 -21.68 -27.70 17.15
N HIS A 182 -22.99 -27.87 16.94
CA HIS A 182 -23.83 -26.88 16.26
C HIS A 182 -23.91 -25.48 16.87
N LEU A 183 -24.11 -25.34 18.19
CA LEU A 183 -24.35 -24.01 18.78
C LEU A 183 -23.10 -23.11 18.77
N CYS A 184 -21.93 -23.68 19.05
CA CYS A 184 -20.68 -22.91 19.10
C CYS A 184 -20.19 -22.54 17.69
N SER A 185 -20.40 -23.42 16.71
CA SER A 185 -20.03 -23.17 15.30
C SER A 185 -20.93 -22.13 14.62
N GLN A 186 -22.24 -22.14 14.89
CA GLN A 186 -23.17 -21.14 14.32
C GLN A 186 -22.90 -19.73 14.86
N LEU A 187 -22.70 -19.58 16.18
CA LEU A 187 -22.34 -18.30 16.78
C LEU A 187 -21.02 -17.76 16.21
N ALA A 188 -20.03 -18.63 16.01
CA ALA A 188 -18.77 -18.26 15.39
C ALA A 188 -18.95 -17.82 13.92
N GLY A 189 -19.75 -18.54 13.13
CA GLY A 189 -20.01 -18.22 11.72
C GLY A 189 -20.72 -16.88 11.53
N TYR A 190 -21.87 -16.68 12.19
CA TYR A 190 -22.61 -15.42 12.12
C TYR A 190 -21.80 -14.26 12.71
N GLY A 191 -21.11 -14.48 13.83
CA GLY A 191 -20.22 -13.48 14.43
C GLY A 191 -19.13 -13.02 13.47
N MET A 192 -18.44 -13.96 12.82
CA MET A 192 -17.41 -13.65 11.83
C MET A 192 -17.96 -12.93 10.61
N SER A 193 -19.13 -13.33 10.09
CA SER A 193 -19.78 -12.62 8.98
C SER A 193 -20.11 -11.16 9.36
N ALA A 194 -20.63 -10.92 10.56
CA ALA A 194 -21.02 -9.59 11.02
C ALA A 194 -19.80 -8.66 11.15
N VAL A 195 -18.69 -9.20 11.70
CA VAL A 195 -17.42 -8.46 11.81
C VAL A 195 -16.87 -8.11 10.43
N LEU A 196 -16.83 -9.07 9.49
CA LEU A 196 -16.35 -8.83 8.12
C LEU A 196 -17.20 -7.79 7.38
N ALA A 197 -18.53 -7.82 7.55
CA ALA A 197 -19.42 -6.82 6.98
C ALA A 197 -19.13 -5.43 7.56
N LEU A 198 -18.98 -5.31 8.88
CA LEU A 198 -18.66 -4.04 9.53
C LEU A 198 -17.31 -3.48 9.07
N VAL A 199 -16.29 -4.32 8.99
CA VAL A 199 -14.96 -3.95 8.47
C VAL A 199 -15.06 -3.48 7.02
N SER A 200 -15.85 -4.16 6.18
CA SER A 200 -16.09 -3.75 4.79
C SER A 200 -16.71 -2.35 4.71
N PHE A 201 -17.72 -2.05 5.51
CA PHE A 201 -18.35 -0.73 5.56
C PHE A 201 -17.38 0.37 6.04
N LEU A 202 -16.54 0.07 7.03
CA LEU A 202 -15.50 1.00 7.48
C LEU A 202 -14.51 1.33 6.35
N PHE A 203 -14.00 0.31 5.65
CA PHE A 203 -13.11 0.53 4.51
C PHE A 203 -13.81 1.30 3.38
N ALA A 204 -15.09 1.03 3.10
CA ALA A 204 -15.84 1.77 2.09
C ALA A 204 -16.01 3.24 2.48
N GLY A 205 -16.31 3.52 3.75
CA GLY A 205 -16.36 4.88 4.30
C GLY A 205 -15.03 5.61 4.18
N LEU A 206 -13.93 4.96 4.55
CA LEU A 206 -12.57 5.51 4.40
C LEU A 206 -12.22 5.76 2.93
N ALA A 207 -12.66 4.90 2.02
CA ALA A 207 -12.42 5.10 0.59
C ALA A 207 -13.16 6.33 0.06
N VAL A 208 -14.43 6.53 0.44
CA VAL A 208 -15.20 7.73 0.07
C VAL A 208 -14.58 8.99 0.66
N TRP A 209 -14.12 8.91 1.92
CA TRP A 209 -13.40 9.98 2.59
C TRP A 209 -12.13 10.39 1.82
N HIS A 210 -11.29 9.40 1.49
CA HIS A 210 -10.06 9.61 0.73
C HIS A 210 -10.33 10.09 -0.71
N TRP A 211 -11.39 9.60 -1.36
CA TRP A 211 -11.79 10.05 -2.70
C TRP A 211 -12.10 11.55 -2.73
N ARG A 212 -12.69 12.09 -1.65
CA ARG A 212 -12.97 13.53 -1.51
C ARG A 212 -11.71 14.36 -1.23
N GLY A 213 -10.56 13.72 -1.08
CA GLY A 213 -9.29 14.36 -0.76
C GLY A 213 -9.23 14.85 0.68
N TRP A 214 -9.86 14.13 1.61
CA TRP A 214 -9.73 14.42 3.04
C TRP A 214 -8.63 13.54 3.62
N GLU A 215 -7.63 14.15 4.23
CA GLU A 215 -6.51 13.47 4.87
C GLU A 215 -6.58 13.70 6.38
N ILE A 216 -6.38 12.62 7.14
CA ILE A 216 -6.24 12.69 8.59
C ILE A 216 -4.74 12.73 8.85
N ASP A 217 -4.26 13.89 9.26
CA ASP A 217 -2.87 14.14 9.61
C ASP A 217 -2.76 14.07 11.14
N LEU A 218 -2.05 13.05 11.63
CA LEU A 218 -1.72 12.92 13.04
C LEU A 218 -0.39 13.64 13.27
N ASP A 219 -0.46 14.80 13.89
CA ASP A 219 0.74 15.52 14.31
C ASP A 219 1.48 14.65 15.33
N THR A 220 2.65 14.15 14.95
CA THR A 220 3.47 13.24 15.77
C THR A 220 4.05 13.93 17.00
N VAL A 221 4.13 15.26 17.01
CA VAL A 221 4.66 16.05 18.13
C VAL A 221 3.57 16.33 19.15
N THR A 222 2.37 16.71 18.69
CA THR A 222 1.26 17.09 19.59
C THR A 222 0.29 15.95 19.88
N GLY A 223 0.33 14.87 19.10
CA GLY A 223 -0.67 13.79 19.12
C GLY A 223 -2.05 14.22 18.66
N ARG A 224 -2.19 15.43 18.07
CA ARG A 224 -3.47 15.99 17.66
C ARG A 224 -3.84 15.51 16.27
N PHE A 225 -5.05 14.95 16.14
CA PHE A 225 -5.66 14.68 14.85
C PHE A 225 -6.09 15.98 14.19
N THR A 226 -5.56 16.26 13.01
CA THR A 226 -6.01 17.34 12.16
C THR A 226 -6.60 16.78 10.88
N ILE A 227 -7.75 17.30 10.49
CA ILE A 227 -8.41 16.93 9.25
C ILE A 227 -8.12 18.06 8.27
N LYS A 228 -7.31 17.78 7.25
CA LYS A 228 -6.98 18.74 6.21
C LYS A 228 -7.56 18.25 4.89
N ARG A 229 -7.99 19.19 4.05
CA ARG A 229 -8.29 18.87 2.66
C ARG A 229 -6.97 18.89 1.90
N SER A 230 -6.73 17.84 1.11
CA SER A 230 -5.57 17.72 0.25
C SER A 230 -5.53 18.93 -0.70
N GLY A 231 -4.49 19.76 -0.55
CA GLY A 231 -4.29 21.00 -1.30
C GLY A 231 -4.53 22.31 -0.54
N ASP A 232 -4.89 22.27 0.75
CA ASP A 232 -5.07 23.48 1.57
C ASP A 232 -3.77 23.95 2.27
N GLY A 233 -2.62 23.32 2.01
CA GLY A 233 -1.31 23.71 2.53
C GLY A 233 -0.56 24.61 1.55
N GLU A 234 -0.32 25.86 1.97
CA GLU A 234 0.66 26.80 1.41
C GLU A 234 2.11 26.27 1.50
#